data_AF-A0A835GY47-F1
#
_entry.id   AF-A0A835GY47-F1
#
_cell.length_a   1.000
_cell.length_b   1.000
_cell.length_c   1.000
_cell.angle_alpha   90.00
_cell.angle_beta   90.00
_cell.angle_gamma   90.00
#
_symmetry.space_group_name_H-M   'P 1'
#
loop_
_entity.id
_entity.type
_entity.pdbx_description
1 polymer ?
#
loop_
_entity_poly.entity_id
_entity_poly.type
_entity_poly.pdbx_seq_one_letter_code
_entity_poly.pdbx_strand_id
1 'polypeptide(L)'
;GVALKYLHASTKITKTILEVLMKGLGVTMDTSIVDAYMGLRFMNMNFYPTFPAPELTVGATRHSDIGTLTVLLQDGVGGLSIKVEDNGNTGKKGEWIEIPPIDGALVINIEVKIGPLPEAIDKDGGTEYKECLFGEYKNNFYGEVHYGKKSLDFAKITQP
;
A
#
# COMPACT_ATOMS: atom_id res chain seq x y z
N GLY A 1 -13.25 10.78 20.02
CA GLY A 1 -12.27 10.00 20.81
C GLY A 1 -10.89 10.05 20.18
N VAL A 2 -9.88 9.42 20.81
CA VAL A 2 -8.48 9.41 20.33
C VAL A 2 -8.38 8.82 18.90
N ALA A 3 -9.07 7.72 18.64
CA ALA A 3 -9.22 7.10 17.32
C ALA A 3 -9.58 8.09 16.19
N LEU A 4 -10.58 8.94 16.43
CA LEU A 4 -11.03 9.93 15.44
C LEU A 4 -10.00 11.03 15.21
N LYS A 5 -9.30 11.47 16.28
CA LYS A 5 -8.22 12.46 16.17
C LYS A 5 -7.06 11.89 15.36
N TYR A 6 -6.70 10.62 15.60
CA TYR A 6 -5.68 9.91 14.84
C TYR A 6 -6.09 9.81 13.37
N LEU A 7 -7.30 9.32 13.06
CA LEU A 7 -7.79 9.21 11.69
C LEU A 7 -7.74 10.57 10.94
N HIS A 8 -8.11 11.66 11.61
CA HIS A 8 -8.03 13.01 11.06
C HIS A 8 -6.59 13.46 10.79
N ALA A 9 -5.68 13.22 11.74
CA ALA A 9 -4.26 13.55 11.59
C ALA A 9 -3.61 12.72 10.46
N SER A 10 -3.85 11.41 10.43
CA SER A 10 -3.35 10.51 9.39
C SER A 10 -3.89 10.88 8.02
N THR A 11 -5.18 11.26 7.91
CA THR A 11 -5.75 11.75 6.64
C THR A 11 -4.99 12.97 6.10
N LYS A 12 -4.57 13.90 6.96
CA LYS A 12 -3.78 15.06 6.54
C LYS A 12 -2.40 14.65 6.05
N ILE A 13 -1.73 13.76 6.77
CA ILE A 13 -0.40 13.23 6.38
C ILE A 13 -0.49 12.51 5.04
N THR A 14 -1.48 11.62 4.86
CA THR A 14 -1.73 10.92 3.59
C THR A 14 -1.91 11.91 2.44
N LYS A 15 -2.71 12.96 2.63
CA LYS A 15 -2.90 14.00 1.62
C LYS A 15 -1.58 14.67 1.24
N THR A 16 -0.79 15.10 2.22
CA THR A 16 0.48 15.77 1.98
C THR A 16 1.48 14.86 1.25
N ILE A 17 1.58 13.59 1.62
CA ILE A 17 2.45 12.62 0.93
C ILE A 17 1.97 12.44 -0.51
N LEU A 18 0.67 12.26 -0.72
CA LEU A 18 0.10 12.09 -2.05
C LEU A 18 0.36 13.32 -2.94
N GLU A 19 0.22 14.54 -2.40
CA GLU A 19 0.54 15.78 -3.12
C GLU A 19 2.00 15.83 -3.58
N VAL A 20 2.93 15.41 -2.72
CA VAL A 20 4.37 15.35 -3.06
C VAL A 20 4.63 14.32 -4.15
N LEU A 21 4.04 13.12 -4.03
CA LEU A 21 4.19 12.05 -5.02
C LEU A 21 3.62 12.47 -6.39
N MET A 22 2.39 12.99 -6.40
CA MET A 22 1.72 13.46 -7.62
C MET A 22 2.50 14.59 -8.28
N LYS A 23 3.02 15.55 -7.50
CA LYS A 23 3.88 16.60 -8.03
C LYS A 23 5.18 16.04 -8.63
N GLY A 24 5.76 15.00 -8.02
CA GLY A 24 6.92 14.29 -8.59
C GLY A 24 6.63 13.65 -9.95
N LEU A 25 5.40 13.19 -10.16
CA LEU A 25 4.91 12.69 -11.45
C LEU A 25 4.46 13.83 -12.41
N GLY A 26 4.53 15.08 -11.96
CA GLY A 26 4.07 16.27 -12.69
C GLY A 26 2.55 16.33 -12.84
N VAL A 27 1.82 15.76 -11.90
CA VAL A 27 0.35 15.78 -11.80
C VAL A 27 -0.05 16.79 -10.73
N THR A 28 -1.00 17.67 -11.05
CA THR A 28 -1.57 18.61 -10.08
C THR A 28 -2.77 17.96 -9.39
N MET A 29 -2.78 17.91 -8.07
CA MET A 29 -3.94 17.37 -7.35
C MET A 29 -5.14 18.31 -7.42
N ASP A 30 -6.23 17.82 -8.02
CA ASP A 30 -7.55 18.43 -7.94
C ASP A 30 -8.50 17.59 -7.06
N THR A 31 -9.76 18.01 -6.95
CA THR A 31 -10.77 17.27 -6.17
C THR A 31 -11.02 15.87 -6.69
N SER A 32 -10.94 15.64 -8.01
CA SER A 32 -11.18 14.32 -8.62
C SER A 32 -10.10 13.32 -8.23
N ILE A 33 -8.83 13.75 -8.24
CA ILE A 33 -7.69 12.94 -7.78
C ILE A 33 -7.81 12.68 -6.28
N VAL A 34 -8.14 13.69 -5.47
CA VAL A 34 -8.36 13.49 -4.03
C VAL A 34 -9.43 12.44 -3.79
N ASP A 35 -10.58 12.54 -4.45
CA ASP A 35 -11.69 11.59 -4.28
C ASP A 35 -11.31 10.18 -4.77
N ALA A 36 -10.55 10.10 -5.87
CA ALA A 36 -10.08 8.84 -6.40
C ALA A 36 -9.12 8.12 -5.45
N TYR A 37 -8.16 8.82 -4.85
CA TYR A 37 -7.07 8.20 -4.07
C TYR A 37 -7.31 8.24 -2.55
N MET A 38 -8.27 9.03 -2.07
CA MET A 38 -8.59 9.19 -0.64
C MET A 38 -10.06 8.95 -0.31
N GLY A 39 -10.87 8.50 -1.26
CA GLY A 39 -12.32 8.29 -1.09
C GLY A 39 -12.68 7.20 -0.07
N LEU A 40 -11.86 6.16 0.06
CA LEU A 40 -12.02 5.12 1.07
C LEU A 40 -10.98 5.28 2.18
N ARG A 41 -11.45 5.38 3.43
CA ARG A 41 -10.61 5.47 4.63
C ARG A 41 -11.17 4.53 5.69
N PHE A 42 -10.33 3.65 6.20
CA PHE A 42 -10.64 2.80 7.34
C PHE A 42 -9.39 2.67 8.22
N MET A 43 -9.60 2.25 9.46
CA MET A 43 -8.54 2.08 10.44
C MET A 43 -8.72 0.73 11.11
N ASN A 44 -7.66 -0.06 11.13
CA ASN A 44 -7.60 -1.31 11.87
C ASN A 44 -6.74 -1.10 13.13
N MET A 45 -7.19 -1.68 14.24
CA MET A 45 -6.41 -1.78 15.47
C MET A 45 -6.08 -3.25 15.67
N ASN A 46 -4.83 -3.62 15.42
CA ASN A 46 -4.41 -5.00 15.47
C ASN A 46 -3.83 -5.31 16.86
N PHE A 47 -4.22 -6.45 17.42
CA PHE A 47 -3.65 -6.97 18.66
C PHE A 47 -3.09 -8.37 18.42
N TYR A 48 -1.77 -8.52 18.56
CA TYR A 48 -1.06 -9.78 18.34
C TYR A 48 -0.58 -10.31 19.69
N PRO A 49 -1.28 -11.29 20.30
CA PRO A 49 -0.86 -11.84 21.59
C PRO A 49 0.43 -12.66 21.45
N THR A 50 1.17 -12.77 22.56
CA THR A 50 2.32 -13.68 22.65
C THR A 50 1.89 -15.12 22.40
N PHE A 51 2.69 -15.86 21.64
CA PHE A 51 2.43 -17.27 21.33
C PHE A 51 3.60 -18.15 21.78
N PRO A 52 3.37 -19.35 22.38
CA PRO A 52 4.44 -20.18 22.92
C PRO A 52 5.46 -20.71 21.90
N ALA A 53 5.06 -20.84 20.63
CA ALA A 53 5.90 -21.34 19.53
C ALA A 53 5.80 -20.39 18.32
N PRO A 54 6.34 -19.16 18.43
CA PRO A 54 6.13 -18.09 17.44
C PRO A 54 6.63 -18.48 16.04
N GLU A 55 7.59 -19.39 15.93
CA GLU A 55 8.11 -19.93 14.68
C GLU A 55 7.09 -20.79 13.89
N LEU A 56 6.03 -21.25 14.56
CA LEU A 56 4.98 -22.08 13.95
C LEU A 56 3.76 -21.26 13.49
N THR A 57 3.76 -19.95 13.72
CA THR A 57 2.62 -19.09 13.39
C THR A 57 3.07 -17.76 12.81
N VAL A 58 2.12 -17.03 12.21
CA VAL A 58 2.31 -15.65 11.78
C VAL A 58 1.15 -14.82 12.28
N GLY A 59 1.43 -13.63 12.84
CA GLY A 59 0.38 -12.74 13.34
C GLY A 59 -0.52 -12.22 12.21
N ALA A 60 0.07 -11.91 11.06
CA ALA A 60 -0.63 -11.61 9.82
C ALA A 60 -0.04 -12.48 8.70
N THR A 61 -0.90 -12.97 7.81
CA THR A 61 -0.46 -13.70 6.62
C THR A 61 0.26 -12.77 5.64
N ARG A 62 1.08 -13.33 4.74
CA ARG A 62 1.75 -12.55 3.69
C ARG A 62 0.70 -11.92 2.77
N HIS A 63 0.75 -10.60 2.60
CA HIS A 63 -0.14 -9.84 1.74
C HIS A 63 0.55 -8.57 1.23
N SER A 64 -0.10 -7.92 0.27
CA SER A 64 0.08 -6.49 -0.04
C SER A 64 -1.15 -5.76 0.46
N ASP A 65 -1.03 -4.48 0.83
CA ASP A 65 -2.20 -3.73 1.28
C ASP A 65 -3.15 -3.45 0.10
N ILE A 66 -4.45 -3.36 0.39
CA ILE A 66 -5.43 -2.86 -0.57
C ILE A 66 -5.61 -1.36 -0.37
N GLY A 67 -5.41 -0.57 -1.43
CA GLY A 67 -5.64 0.87 -1.40
C GLY A 67 -4.51 1.64 -2.09
N THR A 68 -4.34 2.89 -1.68
CA THR A 68 -3.30 3.78 -2.22
C THR A 68 -2.13 3.95 -1.27
N LEU A 69 -2.41 4.11 0.02
CA LEU A 69 -1.38 4.40 1.01
C LEU A 69 -1.84 3.94 2.39
N THR A 70 -0.95 3.27 3.11
CA THR A 70 -1.13 2.87 4.50
C THR A 70 -0.24 3.72 5.41
N VAL A 71 -0.82 4.24 6.49
CA VAL A 71 -0.09 4.89 7.59
C VAL A 71 -0.14 3.98 8.80
N LEU A 72 0.99 3.35 9.12
CA LEU A 72 1.10 2.40 10.22
C LEU A 72 1.86 3.02 11.40
N LEU A 73 1.24 2.94 12.57
CA LEU A 73 1.87 3.23 13.85
C LEU A 73 2.15 1.88 14.55
N GLN A 74 3.43 1.60 14.79
CA GLN A 74 3.86 0.42 15.54
C GLN A 74 3.89 0.72 17.04
N ASP A 75 3.71 -0.33 17.85
CA ASP A 75 4.10 -0.28 19.26
C ASP A 75 5.61 -0.47 19.43
N GLY A 76 6.09 -0.52 20.66
CA GLY A 76 7.51 -0.75 20.96
C GLY A 76 7.99 -2.19 20.75
N VAL A 77 7.10 -3.14 20.43
CA VAL A 77 7.45 -4.57 20.26
C VAL A 77 7.89 -4.85 18.82
N GLY A 78 7.20 -4.28 17.83
CA GLY A 78 7.53 -4.48 16.42
C GLY A 78 6.90 -5.73 15.80
N GLY A 79 7.67 -6.46 14.99
CA GLY A 79 7.20 -7.66 14.27
C GLY A 79 6.74 -7.43 12.82
N LEU A 80 6.87 -6.21 12.30
CA LEU A 80 6.68 -5.96 10.87
C LEU A 80 7.88 -6.49 10.07
N SER A 81 7.61 -7.23 9.01
CA SER A 81 8.60 -7.62 8.01
C SER A 81 8.08 -7.32 6.61
N ILE A 82 8.97 -6.85 5.73
CA ILE A 82 8.67 -6.59 4.32
C ILE A 82 9.48 -7.52 3.44
N LYS A 83 8.90 -7.94 2.31
CA LYS A 83 9.62 -8.73 1.30
C LYS A 83 10.28 -7.79 0.30
N VAL A 84 11.60 -7.90 0.14
CA VAL A 84 12.35 -7.12 -0.85
C VAL A 84 12.04 -7.62 -2.26
N GLU A 85 11.56 -6.72 -3.10
CA GLU A 85 11.42 -6.98 -4.52
C GLU A 85 12.70 -6.62 -5.29
N ASP A 86 12.86 -7.26 -6.44
CA ASP A 86 14.02 -7.05 -7.30
C ASP A 86 13.97 -5.67 -7.94
N ASN A 87 14.80 -4.77 -7.43
CA ASN A 87 15.02 -3.44 -7.98
C ASN A 87 16.43 -3.31 -8.58
N GLY A 88 17.09 -4.43 -8.92
CA GLY A 88 18.38 -4.46 -9.61
C GLY A 88 19.61 -4.03 -8.78
N ASN A 89 19.42 -3.46 -7.58
CA ASN A 89 20.47 -2.73 -6.87
C ASN A 89 20.88 -3.33 -5.51
N THR A 90 20.23 -4.38 -5.02
CA THR A 90 20.43 -4.84 -3.63
C THR A 90 20.96 -6.27 -3.50
N GLY A 91 20.82 -7.12 -4.51
CA GLY A 91 21.17 -8.55 -4.42
C GLY A 91 20.32 -9.37 -3.45
N LYS A 92 19.29 -8.77 -2.81
CA LYS A 92 18.48 -9.33 -1.73
C LYS A 92 17.07 -9.73 -2.17
N LYS A 93 16.88 -10.06 -3.45
CA LYS A 93 15.57 -10.37 -4.02
C LYS A 93 14.90 -11.50 -3.24
N GLY A 94 13.69 -11.23 -2.75
CA GLY A 94 12.85 -12.21 -2.07
C GLY A 94 13.16 -12.41 -0.60
N GLU A 95 14.17 -11.73 -0.06
CA GLU A 95 14.46 -11.72 1.38
C GLU A 95 13.37 -10.95 2.15
N TRP A 96 13.13 -11.38 3.39
CA TRP A 96 12.30 -10.64 4.34
C TRP A 96 13.19 -9.81 5.24
N ILE A 97 12.88 -8.52 5.35
CA ILE A 97 13.59 -7.57 6.20
C ILE A 97 12.64 -7.08 7.27
N GLU A 98 13.08 -7.16 8.53
CA GLU A 98 12.36 -6.60 9.67
C GLU A 98 12.40 -5.08 9.66
N ILE A 99 11.27 -4.46 9.99
CA ILE A 99 11.15 -3.02 10.16
C ILE A 99 11.02 -2.72 11.66
N PRO A 100 12.11 -2.31 12.32
CA PRO A 100 12.08 -2.06 13.75
C PRO A 100 11.20 -0.85 14.07
N PRO A 101 10.46 -0.87 15.19
CA PRO A 101 9.73 0.31 15.63
C PRO A 101 10.72 1.41 16.00
N ILE A 102 10.45 2.63 15.53
CA ILE A 102 11.20 3.83 15.88
C ILE A 102 10.24 4.75 16.63
N ASP A 103 10.64 5.18 17.83
CA ASP A 103 9.80 6.05 18.66
C ASP A 103 9.44 7.35 17.92
N GLY A 104 8.16 7.70 17.94
CA GLY A 104 7.61 8.84 17.20
C GLY A 104 7.56 8.70 15.68
N ALA A 105 7.99 7.57 15.10
CA ALA A 105 7.94 7.36 13.65
C ALA A 105 6.63 6.67 13.19
N LEU A 106 6.28 6.92 11.92
CA LEU A 106 5.21 6.23 11.21
C LEU A 106 5.84 5.46 10.04
N VAL A 107 5.36 4.24 9.80
CA VAL A 107 5.68 3.50 8.59
C VAL A 107 4.66 3.87 7.51
N ILE A 108 5.17 4.29 6.36
CA ILE A 108 4.36 4.61 5.18
C ILE A 108 4.58 3.50 4.16
N ASN A 109 3.50 2.81 3.80
CA ASN A 109 3.49 1.86 2.69
C ASN A 109 2.67 2.45 1.54
N ILE A 110 3.21 2.38 0.32
CA ILE A 110 2.55 2.87 -0.89
C ILE A 110 2.05 1.66 -1.66
N GLU A 111 0.77 1.70 -2.02
CA GLU A 111 0.13 0.68 -2.83
C GLU A 111 -0.41 1.29 -4.12
N VAL A 112 -0.53 0.46 -5.15
CA VAL A 112 -1.03 0.90 -6.44
C VAL A 112 -2.54 0.80 -6.44
N LYS A 113 -3.23 1.95 -6.51
CA LYS A 113 -4.60 1.96 -7.04
C LYS A 113 -4.51 1.77 -8.55
N ILE A 114 -5.05 0.67 -9.06
CA ILE A 114 -4.80 0.27 -10.44
C ILE A 114 -5.70 1.03 -11.41
N GLY A 115 -5.10 2.05 -12.00
CA GLY A 115 -5.54 2.77 -13.18
C GLY A 115 -4.41 3.74 -13.54
N PRO A 116 -3.93 3.76 -14.79
CA PRO A 116 -2.83 4.63 -15.15
C PRO A 116 -3.31 6.09 -15.09
N LEU A 117 -2.55 6.96 -14.41
CA LEU A 117 -2.82 8.39 -14.40
C LEU A 117 -2.64 8.91 -15.84
N PRO A 118 -3.69 9.39 -16.53
CA PRO A 118 -3.57 9.83 -17.92
C PRO A 118 -2.44 10.84 -18.12
N GLU A 119 -2.27 11.74 -17.14
CA GLU A 119 -1.23 12.77 -17.13
C GLU A 119 0.20 12.21 -17.00
N ALA A 120 0.35 10.96 -16.54
CA ALA A 120 1.62 10.24 -16.45
C ALA A 120 1.87 9.32 -17.66
N ILE A 121 0.82 8.80 -18.30
CA ILE A 121 0.94 7.91 -19.49
C ILE A 121 1.64 8.62 -20.65
N ASP A 122 1.27 9.89 -20.89
CA ASP A 122 1.79 10.68 -22.01
C ASP A 122 3.31 10.92 -21.93
N LYS A 123 3.93 10.70 -20.76
CA LYS A 123 5.38 10.87 -20.54
C LYS A 123 6.18 9.60 -20.76
N ASP A 124 5.60 8.44 -20.43
CA ASP A 124 6.32 7.16 -20.39
C ASP A 124 6.00 6.22 -21.57
N GLY A 125 5.14 6.65 -22.51
CA GLY A 125 5.00 6.01 -23.82
C GLY A 125 4.13 4.74 -23.86
N GLY A 126 3.32 4.50 -22.84
CA GLY A 126 2.37 3.39 -22.79
C GLY A 126 1.82 3.13 -21.39
N THR A 127 0.86 2.20 -21.28
CA THR A 127 0.39 1.72 -19.98
C THR A 127 0.57 0.21 -19.89
N GLU A 128 1.07 -0.27 -18.74
CA GLU A 128 1.17 -1.70 -18.44
C GLU A 128 -0.12 -2.27 -17.84
N TYR A 129 -0.99 -1.40 -17.32
CA TYR A 129 -2.20 -1.77 -16.58
C TYR A 129 -3.43 -1.09 -17.18
N LYS A 130 -4.54 -1.83 -17.26
CA LYS A 130 -5.84 -1.30 -17.68
C LYS A 130 -6.50 -0.58 -16.51
N GLU A 131 -7.33 0.40 -16.82
CA GLU A 131 -8.24 0.96 -15.83
C GLU A 131 -9.22 -0.13 -15.37
N CYS A 132 -9.44 -0.23 -14.06
CA CYS A 132 -10.36 -1.19 -13.48
C CYS A 132 -11.22 -0.55 -12.40
N LEU A 133 -12.46 -1.02 -12.26
CA LEU A 133 -13.30 -0.57 -11.16
C LEU A 133 -12.72 -1.09 -9.85
N PHE A 134 -12.54 -0.19 -8.88
CA PHE A 134 -12.00 -0.57 -7.56
C PHE A 134 -12.79 -1.71 -6.91
N GLY A 135 -14.12 -1.76 -7.12
CA GLY A 135 -14.96 -2.86 -6.64
C GLY A 135 -14.63 -4.23 -7.25
N GLU A 136 -14.31 -4.28 -8.55
CA GLU A 136 -13.93 -5.50 -9.25
C GLU A 136 -12.53 -5.96 -8.83
N TYR A 137 -11.58 -5.02 -8.78
CA TYR A 137 -10.23 -5.31 -8.28
C TYR A 137 -10.27 -5.81 -6.84
N LYS A 138 -11.08 -5.18 -5.98
CA LYS A 138 -11.27 -5.60 -4.59
C LYS A 138 -11.79 -7.04 -4.51
N ASN A 139 -12.74 -7.42 -5.36
CA ASN A 139 -13.27 -8.79 -5.39
C ASN A 139 -12.18 -9.80 -5.82
N ASN A 140 -11.38 -9.47 -6.83
CA ASN A 140 -10.24 -10.30 -7.23
C ASN A 140 -9.20 -10.41 -6.09
N PHE A 141 -8.81 -9.27 -5.52
CA PHE A 141 -7.83 -9.18 -4.44
C PHE A 141 -8.20 -10.07 -3.25
N TYR A 142 -9.45 -10.03 -2.79
CA TYR A 142 -9.89 -10.89 -1.68
C TYR A 142 -10.00 -12.37 -2.06
N GLY A 143 -10.21 -12.70 -3.33
CA GLY A 143 -10.10 -14.09 -3.83
C GLY A 143 -8.67 -14.61 -3.88
N GLU A 144 -7.68 -13.70 -3.95
CA GLU A 144 -6.26 -14.00 -4.19
C GLU A 144 -5.32 -13.44 -3.12
N VAL A 145 -5.83 -13.12 -1.91
CA VAL A 145 -5.13 -12.33 -0.87
C VAL A 145 -3.74 -12.88 -0.51
N HIS A 146 -3.54 -14.19 -0.66
CA HIS A 146 -2.29 -14.89 -0.33
C HIS A 146 -1.20 -14.76 -1.39
N TYR A 147 -1.53 -14.23 -2.59
CA TYR A 147 -0.59 -14.10 -3.70
C TYR A 147 0.10 -12.72 -3.75
N GLY A 148 -0.22 -11.80 -2.83
CA GLY A 148 0.41 -10.48 -2.70
C GLY A 148 0.27 -9.65 -3.99
N LYS A 149 1.38 -9.09 -4.49
CA LYS A 149 1.41 -8.27 -5.71
C LYS A 149 0.98 -9.00 -6.99
N LYS A 150 0.88 -10.33 -7.00
CA LYS A 150 0.30 -11.04 -8.16
C LYS A 150 -1.16 -10.68 -8.41
N SER A 151 -1.88 -10.17 -7.40
CA SER A 151 -3.21 -9.62 -7.60
C SER A 151 -3.25 -8.50 -8.65
N LEU A 152 -2.12 -7.83 -8.92
CA LEU A 152 -1.98 -6.82 -9.98
C LEU A 152 -2.11 -7.42 -11.40
N ASP A 153 -1.85 -8.73 -11.57
CA ASP A 153 -1.91 -9.40 -12.88
C ASP A 153 -3.33 -9.35 -13.48
N PHE A 154 -4.37 -9.30 -12.64
CA PHE A 154 -5.76 -9.09 -13.06
C PHE A 154 -5.95 -7.84 -13.95
N ALA A 155 -5.18 -6.80 -13.64
CA ALA A 155 -5.25 -5.52 -14.32
C ALA A 155 -4.14 -5.33 -15.37
N LYS A 156 -3.22 -6.29 -15.52
CA LYS A 156 -2.15 -6.19 -16.52
C LYS A 156 -2.73 -6.26 -17.93
N ILE A 157 -2.25 -5.41 -18.82
CA ILE A 157 -2.61 -5.48 -20.24
C ILE A 157 -1.81 -6.63 -20.85
N THR A 158 -2.49 -7.70 -21.27
CA THR A 158 -1.89 -8.74 -22.09
C THR A 158 -1.67 -8.17 -23.49
N GLN A 159 -0.40 -8.04 -23.91
CA GLN A 159 -0.10 -7.81 -25.32
C GLN A 159 -0.54 -9.06 -26.11
N PRO A 160 -1.11 -8.91 -27.33
CA PRO A 160 -1.46 -10.03 -28.20
C PRO A 160 -0.23 -10.83 -28.63
#